data_AF-A0A5E4HEX0-F1
#
_entry.id   AF-A0A5E4HEX0-F1
#
_cell.length_a   1.000
_cell.length_b   1.000
_cell.length_c   1.000
_cell.angle_alpha   90.00
_cell.angle_beta   90.00
_cell.angle_gamma   90.00
#
_symmetry.space_group_name_H-M   'P 1'
#
loop_
_entity.id
_entity.type
_entity.pdbx_description
1 polymer ?
#
loop_
_entity_poly.entity_id
_entity_poly.type
_entity_poly.pdbx_seq_one_letter_code
_entity_poly.pdbx_strand_id
1 'polypeptide(L)'
;MGREVRMVPPGWQHPQEADGRYKPLLDGSFEKALAEWTEGKKKWEEGFRENWGAKEGEPKWKPKEADETCSWVEWNGSKPQKRDYMPTFPEGTATHLMMYETCTEGTPISPAFATPEELAHWLADNGASAFGDMTATYEQWLATCKSGWAPSAVFTSQTGLTSGVAATKERG
;
A
#
# COMPACT_ATOMS: atom_id res chain seq x y z
N MET A 1 -0.34 7.17 -0.13
CA MET A 1 -1.07 6.97 -1.41
C MET A 1 -0.15 7.29 -2.57
N GLY A 2 -0.13 6.46 -3.61
CA GLY A 2 0.79 6.62 -4.73
C GLY A 2 0.76 5.47 -5.73
N ARG A 3 1.94 5.13 -6.25
CA ARG A 3 2.22 4.00 -7.14
C ARG A 3 3.19 3.06 -6.46
N GLU A 4 2.83 1.79 -6.43
CA GLU A 4 3.56 0.77 -5.69
C GLU A 4 3.77 -0.45 -6.57
N VAL A 5 5.00 -0.97 -6.58
CA VAL A 5 5.27 -2.26 -7.17
C VAL A 5 5.07 -3.33 -6.12
N ARG A 6 4.19 -4.28 -6.42
CA ARG A 6 4.01 -5.47 -5.60
C ARG A 6 4.53 -6.69 -6.33
N MET A 7 5.20 -7.57 -5.59
CA MET A 7 5.69 -8.85 -6.10
C MET A 7 4.57 -9.89 -6.05
N VAL A 8 4.36 -10.60 -7.15
CA VAL A 8 3.32 -11.62 -7.29
C VAL A 8 3.86 -12.83 -8.06
N PRO A 9 3.26 -14.03 -7.91
CA PRO A 9 3.62 -15.17 -8.72
C PRO A 9 3.33 -14.95 -10.20
N PRO A 10 4.07 -15.63 -11.10
CA PRO A 10 3.74 -15.64 -12.52
C PRO A 10 2.28 -16.04 -12.74
N GLY A 11 1.55 -15.27 -13.55
CA GLY A 11 0.15 -15.54 -13.87
C GLY A 11 -0.86 -15.20 -12.78
N TRP A 12 -0.44 -14.58 -11.66
CA TRP A 12 -1.35 -14.08 -10.64
C TRP A 12 -2.46 -13.21 -11.24
N GLN A 13 -3.70 -13.52 -10.89
CA GLN A 13 -4.89 -12.75 -11.26
C GLN A 13 -5.44 -12.06 -10.02
N HIS A 14 -5.46 -10.74 -10.04
CA HIS A 14 -6.00 -9.97 -8.93
C HIS A 14 -7.51 -10.20 -8.82
N PRO A 15 -8.05 -10.45 -7.61
CA PRO A 15 -9.47 -10.69 -7.43
C PRO A 15 -10.34 -9.55 -7.96
N GLN A 16 -11.48 -9.90 -8.56
CA GLN A 16 -12.46 -8.95 -9.06
C GLN A 16 -13.80 -9.16 -8.34
N GLU A 17 -14.56 -8.08 -8.22
CA GLU A 17 -15.97 -8.10 -7.87
C GLU A 17 -16.80 -8.70 -9.01
N ALA A 18 -18.07 -9.02 -8.75
CA ALA A 18 -18.96 -9.61 -9.75
C ALA A 18 -19.18 -8.74 -11.00
N ASP A 19 -18.92 -7.43 -10.91
CA ASP A 19 -19.01 -6.47 -12.01
C ASP A 19 -17.68 -6.30 -12.78
N GLY A 20 -16.65 -7.10 -12.46
CA GLY A 20 -15.35 -7.08 -13.13
C GLY A 20 -14.37 -6.02 -12.62
N ARG A 21 -14.76 -5.17 -11.66
CA ARG A 21 -13.83 -4.23 -11.04
C ARG A 21 -12.87 -4.98 -10.12
N TYR A 22 -11.60 -4.59 -10.10
CA TYR A 22 -10.64 -5.13 -9.13
C TYR A 22 -11.08 -4.82 -7.71
N LYS A 23 -11.03 -5.84 -6.85
CA LYS A 23 -11.28 -5.68 -5.42
C LYS A 23 -10.03 -5.07 -4.77
N PRO A 24 -10.10 -3.92 -4.10
CA PRO A 24 -8.91 -3.41 -3.43
C PRO A 24 -8.40 -4.36 -2.35
N LEU A 25 -7.08 -4.59 -2.34
CA LEU A 25 -6.40 -5.41 -1.36
C LEU A 25 -5.27 -4.63 -0.69
N LEU A 26 -5.26 -4.61 0.64
CA LEU A 26 -4.18 -4.07 1.45
C LEU A 26 -2.90 -4.87 1.21
N ASP A 27 -1.77 -4.18 1.09
CA ASP A 27 -0.47 -4.84 1.17
C ASP A 27 -0.09 -5.13 2.63
N GLY A 28 0.69 -6.18 2.84
CA GLY A 28 1.14 -6.61 4.17
C GLY A 28 0.41 -7.82 4.75
N SER A 29 0.80 -8.19 5.97
CA SER A 29 0.35 -9.43 6.61
C SER A 29 -0.96 -9.26 7.37
N PHE A 30 -2.01 -9.95 6.90
CA PHE A 30 -3.26 -10.12 7.64
C PHE A 30 -3.03 -10.66 9.06
N GLU A 31 -2.10 -11.60 9.24
CA GLU A 31 -1.82 -12.21 10.54
C GLU A 31 -1.26 -11.19 11.52
N LYS A 32 -0.36 -10.32 11.05
CA LYS A 32 0.18 -9.21 11.85
C LYS A 32 -0.93 -8.23 12.25
N ALA A 33 -1.74 -7.79 11.29
CA ALA A 33 -2.84 -6.86 11.56
C ALA A 33 -3.86 -7.45 12.55
N LEU A 34 -4.18 -8.75 12.40
CA LEU A 34 -5.07 -9.46 13.32
C LEU A 34 -4.48 -9.56 14.73
N ALA A 35 -3.17 -9.83 14.85
CA ALA A 35 -2.48 -9.91 16.12
C ALA A 35 -2.46 -8.54 16.83
N GLU A 36 -2.12 -7.47 16.12
CA GLU A 36 -2.13 -6.10 16.63
C GLU A 36 -3.53 -5.67 17.08
N TRP A 37 -4.55 -5.92 16.27
CA TRP A 37 -5.95 -5.62 16.63
C TRP A 37 -6.39 -6.39 17.88
N THR A 38 -5.99 -7.66 18.00
CA THR A 38 -6.35 -8.50 19.16
C THR A 38 -5.62 -8.07 20.43
N GLU A 39 -4.34 -7.71 20.34
CA GLU A 39 -3.57 -7.16 21.45
C GLU A 39 -4.17 -5.82 21.92
N GLY A 40 -4.44 -4.92 20.98
CA GLY A 40 -5.05 -3.62 21.24
C GLY A 40 -6.42 -3.74 21.92
N LYS A 41 -7.28 -4.65 21.44
CA LYS A 41 -8.57 -4.93 22.07
C LYS A 41 -8.41 -5.35 23.53
N LYS A 42 -7.51 -6.29 23.80
CA LYS A 42 -7.24 -6.76 25.17
C LYS A 42 -6.80 -5.59 26.06
N LYS A 43 -5.91 -4.74 25.56
CA LYS A 43 -5.41 -3.58 26.30
C LYS A 43 -6.50 -2.52 26.53
N TRP A 44 -7.39 -2.33 25.58
CA TRP A 44 -8.55 -1.45 25.71
C TRP A 44 -9.48 -1.89 26.85
N GLU A 45 -9.75 -3.19 26.94
CA GLU A 45 -10.56 -3.79 28.00
C GLU A 45 -9.88 -3.70 29.38
N GLU A 46 -8.54 -3.72 29.41
CA GLU A 46 -7.73 -3.47 30.62
C GLU A 46 -7.68 -1.97 31.02
N GLY A 47 -8.28 -1.07 30.24
CA GLY A 47 -8.27 0.38 30.51
C GLY A 47 -7.07 1.13 29.94
N PHE A 48 -6.37 0.56 28.96
CA PHE A 48 -5.23 1.16 28.28
C PHE A 48 -5.47 1.38 26.78
N ARG A 49 -4.75 2.31 26.19
CA ARG A 49 -4.68 2.53 24.73
C ARG A 49 -3.24 2.64 24.27
N GLU A 50 -3.03 2.43 22.98
CA GLU A 50 -1.71 2.56 22.38
C GLU A 50 -1.22 4.00 22.46
N ASN A 51 0.04 4.16 22.85
CA ASN A 51 0.74 5.42 22.89
C ASN A 51 1.50 5.61 21.58
N TRP A 52 0.78 6.04 20.54
CA TRP A 52 1.35 6.31 19.21
C TRP A 52 2.47 7.36 19.20
N GLY A 53 2.53 8.21 20.22
CA GLY A 53 3.58 9.21 20.41
C GLY A 53 4.74 8.75 21.29
N ALA A 54 4.77 7.48 21.70
CA ALA A 54 5.82 6.95 22.56
C ALA A 54 7.20 7.14 21.91
N LYS A 55 8.11 7.77 22.66
CA LYS A 55 9.53 7.82 22.29
C LYS A 55 10.24 6.53 22.69
N GLU A 56 11.44 6.32 22.17
CA GLU A 56 12.28 5.20 22.57
C GLU A 56 12.43 5.15 24.10
N GLY A 57 12.11 4.00 24.70
CA GLY A 57 12.09 3.79 26.15
C GLY A 57 10.77 4.13 26.86
N GLU A 58 9.79 4.73 26.17
CA GLU A 58 8.45 4.96 26.72
C GLU A 58 7.54 3.73 26.52
N PRO A 59 6.56 3.51 27.41
CA PRO A 59 5.66 2.37 27.29
C PRO A 59 4.75 2.52 26.06
N LYS A 60 4.57 1.40 25.33
CA LYS A 60 3.61 1.27 24.23
C LYS A 60 2.16 1.55 24.66
N TRP A 61 1.82 1.29 25.93
CA TRP A 61 0.46 1.40 26.44
C TRP A 61 0.36 2.49 27.51
N LYS A 62 -0.68 3.32 27.44
CA LYS A 62 -1.00 4.32 28.46
C LYS A 62 -2.47 4.21 28.89
N PRO A 63 -2.85 4.66 30.10
CA PRO A 63 -4.24 4.64 30.54
C PRO A 63 -5.15 5.39 29.55
N LYS A 64 -6.39 4.91 29.43
CA LYS A 64 -7.44 5.64 28.72
C LYS A 64 -7.84 6.90 29.48
N GLU A 65 -8.25 7.91 28.74
CA GLU A 65 -8.84 9.12 29.29
C GLU A 65 -10.29 8.85 29.75
N ALA A 66 -10.81 9.65 30.68
CA ALA A 66 -12.13 9.42 31.27
C ALA A 66 -13.29 9.58 30.28
N ASP A 67 -13.09 10.35 29.21
CA ASP A 67 -14.07 10.58 28.14
C ASP A 67 -14.00 9.53 27.01
N GLU A 68 -12.98 8.65 27.01
CA GLU A 68 -12.82 7.52 26.06
C GLU A 68 -13.73 6.33 26.42
N THR A 69 -15.04 6.59 26.31
CA THR A 69 -16.13 5.66 26.63
C THR A 69 -16.60 4.80 25.46
N CYS A 70 -16.11 5.06 24.25
CA CYS A 70 -16.46 4.28 23.07
C CYS A 70 -15.91 2.84 23.14
N SER A 71 -16.50 1.97 22.33
CA SER A 71 -16.03 0.59 22.15
C SER A 71 -14.70 0.56 21.39
N TRP A 72 -13.95 -0.53 21.55
CA TRP A 72 -12.72 -0.76 20.77
C TRP A 72 -12.98 -0.71 19.26
N VAL A 73 -14.15 -1.18 18.79
CA VAL A 73 -14.51 -1.18 17.37
C VAL A 73 -14.76 0.25 16.86
N GLU A 74 -15.35 1.12 17.68
CA GLU A 74 -15.50 2.54 17.34
C GLU A 74 -14.16 3.28 17.37
N TRP A 75 -13.27 2.91 18.29
CA TRP A 75 -11.94 3.54 18.43
C TRP A 75 -10.96 3.12 17.34
N ASN A 76 -10.81 1.80 17.13
CA ASN A 76 -9.76 1.21 16.29
C ASN A 76 -10.30 0.63 14.98
N GLY A 77 -11.62 0.69 14.77
CA GLY A 77 -12.27 0.10 13.61
C GLY A 77 -12.54 -1.40 13.74
N SER A 78 -13.15 -1.93 12.68
CA SER A 78 -13.56 -3.32 12.60
C SER A 78 -12.36 -4.27 12.63
N LYS A 79 -12.61 -5.49 13.11
CA LYS A 79 -11.62 -6.57 13.07
C LYS A 79 -11.15 -6.81 11.63
N PRO A 80 -9.84 -6.87 11.37
CA PRO A 80 -9.30 -7.20 10.05
C PRO A 80 -9.90 -8.49 9.49
N GLN A 81 -10.10 -8.55 8.17
CA GLN A 81 -10.57 -9.75 7.50
C GLN A 81 -9.57 -10.20 6.44
N LYS A 82 -9.26 -11.50 6.42
CA LYS A 82 -8.24 -12.07 5.50
C LYS A 82 -8.50 -11.74 4.04
N ARG A 83 -9.78 -11.63 3.65
CA ARG A 83 -10.20 -11.34 2.27
C ARG A 83 -9.80 -9.94 1.79
N ASP A 84 -9.42 -9.03 2.68
CA ASP A 84 -9.12 -7.63 2.35
C ASP A 84 -7.60 -7.37 2.23
N TYR A 85 -6.79 -8.42 2.29
CA TYR A 85 -5.33 -8.35 2.18
C TYR A 85 -4.84 -9.15 0.97
N MET A 86 -3.69 -8.74 0.44
CA MET A 86 -2.91 -9.56 -0.49
C MET A 86 -2.60 -10.92 0.17
N PRO A 87 -2.74 -12.03 -0.56
CA PRO A 87 -2.39 -13.33 0.00
C PRO A 87 -0.88 -13.40 0.24
N THR A 88 -0.49 -14.13 1.28
CA THR A 88 0.91 -14.51 1.47
C THR A 88 1.27 -15.55 0.42
N PHE A 89 2.19 -15.20 -0.47
CA PHE A 89 2.75 -16.12 -1.44
C PHE A 89 3.86 -16.96 -0.78
N PRO A 90 4.02 -18.24 -1.15
CA PRO A 90 5.15 -19.02 -0.70
C PRO A 90 6.49 -18.34 -1.06
N GLU A 91 7.47 -18.48 -0.18
CA GLU A 91 8.79 -17.89 -0.37
C GLU A 91 9.39 -18.27 -1.74
N GLY A 92 9.95 -17.29 -2.43
CA GLY A 92 10.55 -17.48 -3.77
C GLY A 92 9.56 -17.64 -4.93
N THR A 93 8.24 -17.64 -4.70
CA THR A 93 7.25 -17.75 -5.78
C THR A 93 6.83 -16.40 -6.36
N ALA A 94 6.87 -15.33 -5.56
CA ALA A 94 6.54 -13.98 -5.99
C ALA A 94 7.71 -13.36 -6.77
N THR A 95 7.80 -13.68 -8.07
CA THR A 95 8.91 -13.30 -8.95
C THR A 95 8.55 -12.25 -9.99
N HIS A 96 7.27 -11.92 -10.16
CA HIS A 96 6.81 -10.92 -11.12
C HIS A 96 6.39 -9.62 -10.43
N LEU A 97 6.57 -8.52 -11.14
CA LEU A 97 6.28 -7.16 -10.71
C LEU A 97 4.93 -6.75 -11.29
N MET A 98 4.06 -6.19 -10.45
CA MET A 98 2.78 -5.63 -10.87
C MET A 98 2.63 -4.24 -10.26
N MET A 99 2.22 -3.26 -11.05
CA MET A 99 2.03 -1.89 -10.58
C MET A 99 0.63 -1.72 -10.00
N TYR A 100 0.57 -1.15 -8.80
CA TYR A 100 -0.64 -0.86 -8.06
C TYR A 100 -0.81 0.64 -7.88
N GLU A 101 -2.06 1.10 -7.95
CA GLU A 101 -2.44 2.37 -7.33
C GLU A 101 -2.79 2.09 -5.87
N THR A 102 -2.36 2.97 -4.95
CA THR A 102 -2.65 2.81 -3.52
C THR A 102 -3.55 3.92 -2.97
N CYS A 103 -4.30 4.61 -3.84
CA CYS A 103 -5.29 5.59 -3.41
C CYS A 103 -6.55 4.89 -2.90
N THR A 104 -6.95 3.78 -3.53
CA THR A 104 -8.10 2.97 -3.08
C THR A 104 -7.69 1.77 -2.24
N GLU A 105 -6.55 1.83 -1.55
CA GLU A 105 -5.96 0.74 -0.74
C GLU A 105 -5.22 -0.35 -1.54
N GLY A 106 -5.33 -0.40 -2.87
CA GLY A 106 -4.50 -1.26 -3.71
C GLY A 106 -5.25 -1.98 -4.81
N THR A 107 -5.42 -1.35 -5.98
CA THR A 107 -5.84 -2.06 -7.21
C THR A 107 -4.71 -2.06 -8.24
N PRO A 108 -4.55 -3.15 -9.02
CA PRO A 108 -3.51 -3.18 -10.03
C PRO A 108 -3.89 -2.29 -11.22
N ILE A 109 -2.90 -1.58 -11.74
CA ILE A 109 -3.01 -0.79 -12.97
C ILE A 109 -2.23 -1.41 -14.14
N SER A 110 -1.52 -2.52 -13.90
CA SER A 110 -0.81 -3.29 -14.92
C SER A 110 -1.01 -4.79 -14.72
N PRO A 111 -0.74 -5.61 -15.75
CA PRO A 111 -0.43 -7.03 -15.60
C PRO A 111 0.87 -7.27 -14.79
N ALA A 112 1.17 -8.54 -14.53
CA ALA A 112 2.41 -8.97 -13.90
C ALA A 112 3.51 -9.22 -14.95
N PHE A 113 4.71 -8.67 -14.74
CA PHE A 113 5.86 -8.77 -15.64
C PHE A 113 7.09 -9.31 -14.94
N ALA A 114 8.01 -9.93 -15.68
CA ALA A 114 9.19 -10.56 -15.09
C ALA A 114 10.27 -9.53 -14.72
N THR A 115 10.32 -8.38 -15.43
CA THR A 115 11.34 -7.36 -15.23
C THR A 115 10.76 -5.96 -15.05
N PRO A 116 11.49 -5.05 -14.37
CA PRO A 116 11.11 -3.65 -14.27
C PRO A 116 10.99 -2.96 -15.63
N GLU A 117 11.83 -3.33 -16.59
CA GLU A 117 11.84 -2.79 -17.95
C GLU A 117 10.56 -3.15 -18.72
N GLU A 118 10.12 -4.41 -18.65
CA GLU A 118 8.87 -4.86 -19.27
C GLU A 118 7.66 -4.11 -18.69
N LEU A 119 7.63 -3.99 -17.36
CA LEU A 119 6.58 -3.25 -16.66
C LEU A 119 6.57 -1.77 -17.06
N ALA A 120 7.74 -1.12 -17.08
CA ALA A 120 7.87 0.28 -17.43
C ALA A 120 7.46 0.57 -18.88
N HIS A 121 7.83 -0.29 -19.82
CA HIS A 121 7.39 -0.20 -21.21
C HIS A 121 5.86 -0.26 -21.29
N TRP A 122 5.26 -1.28 -20.66
CA TRP A 122 3.81 -1.43 -20.70
C TRP A 122 3.10 -0.21 -20.10
N LEU A 123 3.58 0.32 -18.97
CA LEU A 123 2.98 1.50 -18.33
C LEU A 123 3.07 2.76 -19.19
N ALA A 124 4.20 2.99 -19.84
CA ALA A 124 4.38 4.13 -20.74
C ALA A 124 3.51 3.99 -22.00
N ASP A 125 3.55 2.82 -22.65
CA ASP A 125 2.87 2.58 -23.93
C ASP A 125 1.35 2.60 -23.79
N ASN A 126 0.82 2.19 -22.62
CA ASN A 126 -0.61 2.20 -22.34
C ASN A 126 -1.09 3.51 -21.69
N GLY A 127 -0.22 4.51 -21.53
CA GLY A 127 -0.58 5.79 -20.92
C GLY A 127 -1.11 5.63 -19.49
N ALA A 128 -0.50 4.73 -18.70
CA ALA A 128 -0.93 4.47 -17.34
C ALA A 128 -0.91 5.76 -16.51
N SER A 129 -1.96 5.96 -15.70
CA SER A 129 -2.07 7.13 -14.83
C SER A 129 -0.98 7.12 -13.77
N ALA A 130 -0.09 8.12 -13.81
CA ALA A 130 0.86 8.41 -12.75
C ALA A 130 0.20 9.22 -11.62
N PHE A 131 -0.68 10.17 -11.96
CA PHE A 131 -1.50 10.93 -11.03
C PHE A 131 -2.66 11.63 -11.74
N GLY A 132 -3.91 11.26 -11.43
CA GLY A 132 -5.06 11.81 -12.15
C GLY A 132 -4.99 11.46 -13.64
N ASP A 133 -5.01 12.48 -14.50
CA ASP A 133 -4.84 12.38 -15.95
C ASP A 133 -3.36 12.45 -16.40
N MET A 134 -2.41 12.69 -15.49
CA MET A 134 -0.99 12.72 -15.80
C MET A 134 -0.45 11.31 -16.05
N THR A 135 0.33 11.15 -17.12
CA THR A 135 1.12 9.96 -17.43
C THR A 135 2.61 10.21 -17.14
N ALA A 136 3.49 9.25 -17.43
CA ALA A 136 4.93 9.37 -17.26
C ALA A 136 5.68 8.66 -18.40
N THR A 137 6.93 9.07 -18.64
CA THR A 137 7.79 8.44 -19.66
C THR A 137 8.27 7.07 -19.21
N TYR A 138 8.82 6.29 -20.15
CA TYR A 138 9.46 5.01 -19.86
C TYR A 138 10.53 5.13 -18.76
N GLU A 139 11.41 6.11 -18.84
CA GLU A 139 12.52 6.29 -17.89
C GLU A 139 12.01 6.62 -16.48
N GLN A 140 10.94 7.42 -16.40
CA GLN A 140 10.30 7.77 -15.13
C GLN A 140 9.62 6.52 -14.52
N TRP A 141 8.89 5.76 -15.33
CA TRP A 141 8.30 4.50 -14.88
C TRP A 141 9.35 3.48 -14.47
N LEU A 142 10.45 3.36 -15.22
CA LEU A 142 11.54 2.44 -14.89
C LEU A 142 12.18 2.78 -13.55
N ALA A 143 12.45 4.08 -13.31
CA ALA A 143 12.97 4.54 -12.03
C ALA A 143 12.01 4.19 -10.88
N THR A 144 10.70 4.37 -11.05
CA THR A 144 9.69 3.96 -10.07
C THR A 144 9.63 2.45 -9.90
N CYS A 145 9.69 1.68 -10.98
CA CYS A 145 9.64 0.21 -10.92
C CYS A 145 10.83 -0.36 -10.14
N LYS A 146 12.02 0.23 -10.29
CA LYS A 146 13.22 -0.11 -9.52
C LYS A 146 13.18 0.40 -8.08
N SER A 147 12.60 1.58 -7.84
CA SER A 147 12.43 2.16 -6.49
C SER A 147 11.39 1.40 -5.67
N GLY A 148 10.42 0.74 -6.32
CA GLY A 148 9.33 -0.01 -5.70
C GLY A 148 8.14 0.85 -5.28
N TRP A 149 8.33 2.15 -5.10
CA TRP A 149 7.25 3.07 -4.73
C TRP A 149 7.50 4.52 -5.17
N ALA A 150 6.41 5.23 -5.48
CA ALA A 150 6.38 6.67 -5.70
C ALA A 150 5.11 7.29 -5.08
N PRO A 151 5.19 8.51 -4.50
CA PRO A 151 4.00 9.20 -3.99
C PRO A 151 3.04 9.59 -5.14
N SER A 152 1.79 9.90 -4.82
CA SER A 152 0.84 10.37 -5.84
C SER A 152 1.33 11.65 -6.54
N ALA A 153 1.73 12.65 -5.76
CA ALA A 153 2.20 13.92 -6.29
C ALA A 153 3.30 14.52 -5.43
N VAL A 154 4.12 15.35 -6.06
CA VAL A 154 5.19 16.13 -5.41
C VAL A 154 5.03 17.58 -5.86
N PHE A 155 5.08 18.50 -4.90
CA PHE A 155 5.12 19.93 -5.17
C PHE A 155 6.48 20.48 -4.80
N THR A 156 7.13 21.19 -5.73
CA THR A 156 8.34 21.97 -5.44
C THR A 156 8.20 23.37 -6.00
N SER A 157 8.97 24.31 -5.47
CA SER A 157 9.03 25.68 -6.01
C SER A 157 9.60 25.75 -7.43
N GLN A 158 10.36 24.73 -7.85
CA GLN A 158 11.00 24.68 -9.17
C GLN A 158 10.10 24.05 -10.23
N THR A 159 9.37 22.99 -9.87
CA THR A 159 8.61 22.17 -10.82
C THR A 159 7.10 22.39 -10.73
N GLY A 160 6.61 23.09 -9.71
CA GLY A 160 5.19 23.09 -9.37
C GLY A 160 4.73 21.69 -8.95
N LEU A 161 3.44 21.40 -9.14
CA LEU A 161 2.83 20.10 -8.90
C LEU A 161 3.18 19.14 -10.04
N THR A 162 3.80 18.00 -9.72
CA THR A 162 4.08 16.91 -10.65
C THR A 162 3.69 15.56 -10.03
N SER A 163 3.57 14.50 -10.83
CA SER A 163 3.36 13.15 -10.31
C SER A 163 4.60 12.67 -9.56
N GLY A 164 4.43 11.83 -8.53
CA GLY A 164 5.60 11.28 -7.83
C GLY A 164 6.41 10.32 -8.71
N VAL A 165 5.79 9.70 -9.72
CA VAL A 165 6.50 8.91 -10.74
C VAL A 165 7.48 9.80 -11.49
N ALA A 166 7.03 10.97 -11.98
CA ALA A 166 7.88 11.93 -12.67
C ALA A 166 8.98 12.53 -11.78
N ALA A 167 8.74 12.61 -10.46
CA ALA A 167 9.72 13.07 -9.49
C ALA A 167 10.71 11.97 -9.04
N THR A 168 10.44 10.70 -9.34
CA THR A 168 11.31 9.58 -8.97
C THR A 168 12.59 9.63 -9.77
N LYS A 169 13.72 9.46 -9.09
CA LYS A 169 15.05 9.39 -9.71
C LYS A 169 15.66 8.04 -9.36
N GLU A 170 16.44 7.46 -10.28
CA GLU A 170 17.23 6.28 -9.97
C GLU A 170 18.16 6.60 -8.79
N ARG A 171 18.14 5.74 -7.76
CA ARG A 171 19.16 5.76 -6.73
C ARG A 171 20.41 5.14 -7.36
N GLY A 172 21.43 5.97 -7.59
CA GLY A 172 22.75 5.52 -8.03
C GLY A 172 23.45 4.67 -6.99
#